data_AF-A0A354MDC4-F1
#
_entry.id   AF-A0A354MDC4-F1
#
_cell.length_a   1.000
_cell.length_b   1.000
_cell.length_c   1.000
_cell.angle_alpha   90.00
_cell.angle_beta   90.00
_cell.angle_gamma   90.00
#
_symmetry.space_group_name_H-M   'P 1'
#
loop_
_entity.id
_entity.type
_entity.pdbx_description
1 polymer ?
#
loop_
_entity_poly.entity_id
_entity_poly.type
_entity_poly.pdbx_seq_one_letter_code
_entity_poly.pdbx_strand_id
1 'polypeptide(L)' 'MFKITLTAARINAGYTLDEVADKLHKSKSTIISWEKGKTSIDVHNFKELCNLYNVPIELINLPLNSTQSGIEQEEL' A
#
# COMPACT_ATOMS: atom_id res chain seq x y z
N MET A 1 9.64 -6.14 -16.54
CA MET A 1 8.55 -6.73 -15.74
C MET A 1 7.69 -5.59 -15.22
N PHE A 2 6.37 -5.67 -15.41
CA PHE A 2 5.46 -4.59 -15.00
C PHE A 2 5.19 -4.67 -13.51
N LYS A 3 5.18 -3.53 -12.83
CA LYS A 3 4.79 -3.40 -11.42
C LYS A 3 3.70 -2.34 -11.30
N ILE A 4 2.74 -2.57 -10.40
CA ILE A 4 1.64 -1.66 -10.09
C ILE A 4 1.80 -1.08 -8.69
N THR A 5 1.25 0.10 -8.44
CA THR A 5 1.25 0.70 -7.10
C THR A 5 0.25 -0.02 -6.19
N LEU A 6 0.41 0.14 -4.87
CA LEU A 6 -0.55 -0.38 -3.89
C LEU A 6 -1.97 0.16 -4.11
N THR A 7 -2.09 1.45 -4.48
CA THR A 7 -3.34 2.08 -4.88
C THR A 7 -3.95 1.44 -6.13
N ALA A 8 -3.14 1.18 -7.15
CA ALA A 8 -3.62 0.53 -8.37
C ALA A 8 -4.09 -0.91 -8.07
N ALA A 9 -3.35 -1.66 -7.25
CA ALA A 9 -3.76 -2.99 -6.80
C ALA A 9 -5.12 -2.96 -6.09
N ARG A 10 -5.32 -1.99 -5.17
CA ARG A 10 -6.58 -1.81 -4.47
C ARG A 10 -7.75 -1.49 -5.42
N ILE A 11 -7.57 -0.53 -6.32
CA ILE A 11 -8.60 -0.10 -7.27
C ILE A 11 -8.94 -1.24 -8.24
N ASN A 12 -7.95 -1.96 -8.74
CA ASN A 12 -8.15 -3.10 -9.63
C ASN A 12 -8.85 -4.27 -8.93
N ALA A 13 -8.65 -4.41 -7.63
CA ALA A 13 -9.36 -5.38 -6.80
C ALA A 13 -10.77 -4.90 -6.39
N GLY A 14 -11.17 -3.67 -6.73
CA GLY A 14 -12.49 -3.13 -6.47
C GLY A 14 -12.75 -2.69 -5.03
N TYR A 15 -11.69 -2.46 -4.24
CA TYR A 15 -11.84 -2.08 -2.83
C TYR A 15 -11.76 -0.56 -2.60
N THR A 16 -12.60 -0.06 -1.72
CA THR A 16 -12.48 1.27 -1.11
C THR A 16 -11.45 1.25 0.03
N LEU A 17 -10.96 2.43 0.42
CA LEU A 17 -10.01 2.55 1.55
C LEU A 17 -10.63 2.10 2.87
N ASP A 18 -11.92 2.36 3.08
CA ASP A 18 -12.65 1.97 4.29
C ASP A 18 -12.82 0.44 4.36
N GLU A 19 -13.16 -0.22 3.26
CA GLU A 19 -13.27 -1.69 3.23
C GLU A 19 -11.92 -2.37 3.52
N VAL A 20 -10.81 -1.83 3.01
CA VAL A 20 -9.48 -2.37 3.31
C VAL A 20 -9.13 -2.15 4.77
N ALA A 21 -9.42 -0.96 5.30
CA ALA A 21 -9.19 -0.63 6.70
C ALA A 21 -9.95 -1.58 7.63
N ASP A 22 -11.23 -1.84 7.33
CA ASP A 22 -12.07 -2.76 8.10
C ASP A 22 -11.56 -4.20 8.03
N LYS A 23 -11.15 -4.66 6.84
CA LYS A 23 -10.64 -6.03 6.64
C LYS A 23 -9.29 -6.30 7.30
N LEU A 24 -8.40 -5.31 7.35
CA LEU A 24 -7.08 -5.42 7.99
C LEU A 24 -7.10 -4.97 9.46
N HIS A 25 -8.26 -4.54 9.97
CA HIS A 25 -8.38 -3.94 11.30
C HIS A 25 -7.38 -2.78 11.52
N LYS A 26 -7.26 -1.93 10.51
CA LYS A 26 -6.40 -0.73 10.51
C LYS A 26 -7.24 0.53 10.36
N SER A 27 -6.65 1.68 10.63
CA SER A 27 -7.29 2.95 10.31
C SER A 27 -7.20 3.21 8.80
N LYS A 28 -8.21 3.87 8.24
CA LYS A 28 -8.17 4.39 6.86
C LYS A 28 -6.91 5.20 6.59
N SER A 29 -6.50 6.04 7.55
CA SER A 29 -5.30 6.86 7.50
C SER A 29 -4.02 6.02 7.39
N THR A 30 -3.98 4.84 8.01
CA THR A 30 -2.86 3.88 7.88
C THR A 30 -2.76 3.37 6.45
N ILE A 31 -3.88 2.94 5.85
CA ILE A 31 -3.91 2.46 4.46
C ILE A 31 -3.47 3.57 3.50
N ILE A 32 -3.99 4.79 3.67
CA ILE A 32 -3.58 5.97 2.89
C ILE A 32 -2.07 6.24 3.05
N SER A 33 -1.55 6.11 4.27
CA SER A 33 -0.14 6.36 4.56
C SER A 33 0.76 5.31 3.90
N TRP A 34 0.34 4.05 3.84
CA TRP A 34 1.05 3.01 3.08
C TRP A 34 0.98 3.24 1.58
N GLU A 35 -0.19 3.59 1.04
CA GLU A 35 -0.36 3.88 -0.39
C GLU A 35 0.48 5.07 -0.86
N LYS A 36 0.61 6.11 -0.01
CA LYS A 36 1.41 7.31 -0.29
C LYS A 36 2.88 7.18 0.13
N GLY A 37 3.27 6.08 0.80
CA GLY A 37 4.62 5.93 1.35
C GLY A 37 4.97 6.97 2.42
N LYS A 38 4.01 7.39 3.23
CA LYS A 38 4.24 8.21 4.43
C LYS A 38 4.78 7.38 5.59
N THR A 39 4.40 6.11 5.67
CA THR A 39 4.83 5.17 6.71
C THR A 39 5.25 3.86 6.07
N SER A 40 6.34 3.27 6.55
CA SER A 40 6.75 1.94 6.10
C SER A 40 5.69 0.90 6.50
N ILE A 41 5.36 -0.01 5.59
CA ILE A 41 4.53 -1.17 5.85
C ILE A 41 5.42 -2.37 6.19
N ASP A 42 5.08 -3.13 7.23
CA ASP A 42 5.78 -4.37 7.53
C ASP A 42 5.37 -5.51 6.57
N VAL A 43 6.19 -6.55 6.55
CA VAL A 43 6.02 -7.70 5.64
C VAL A 43 4.70 -8.44 5.89
N HIS A 44 4.19 -8.46 7.13
CA HIS A 44 2.95 -9.17 7.44
C HIS A 44 1.74 -8.42 6.87
N ASN A 45 1.58 -7.13 7.19
CA ASN A 45 0.51 -6.30 6.63
C ASN A 45 0.59 -6.22 5.09
N PHE A 46 1.81 -6.18 4.53
CA PHE A 46 1.97 -6.18 3.09
C PHE A 46 1.49 -7.48 2.43
N LYS A 47 1.80 -8.63 3.03
CA LYS A 47 1.28 -9.93 2.57
C LYS A 47 -0.23 -10.00 2.66
N GLU A 48 -0.82 -9.48 3.73
CA GLU A 48 -2.28 -9.43 3.87
C GLU A 48 -2.94 -8.58 2.79
N LEU A 49 -2.37 -7.41 2.46
CA LEU A 49 -2.85 -6.59 1.34
C LEU A 49 -2.74 -7.31 0.00
N CYS A 50 -1.61 -7.97 -0.27
CA CYS A 50 -1.41 -8.74 -1.49
C CYS A 50 -2.45 -9.86 -1.62
N ASN A 51 -2.72 -10.58 -0.52
CA ASN A 51 -3.73 -11.62 -0.46
C ASN A 51 -5.15 -11.05 -0.66
N LEU A 52 -5.46 -9.93 0.01
CA LEU A 52 -6.74 -9.25 -0.13
C LEU A 52 -7.00 -8.80 -1.56
N TYR A 53 -5.99 -8.24 -2.22
CA TYR A 53 -6.10 -7.76 -3.60
C TYR A 53 -5.95 -8.87 -4.64
N ASN A 54 -5.61 -10.09 -4.21
CA ASN A 54 -5.27 -11.22 -5.09
C ASN A 54 -4.17 -10.86 -6.11
N VAL A 55 -3.14 -10.13 -5.65
CA VAL A 55 -1.99 -9.70 -6.45
C VAL A 55 -0.72 -10.29 -5.85
N PRO A 56 0.16 -10.93 -6.64
CA PRO A 56 1.43 -11.43 -6.13
C PRO A 56 2.36 -10.27 -5.74
N ILE A 57 3.10 -10.48 -4.65
CA ILE A 57 3.99 -9.49 -4.03
C ILE A 57 4.97 -8.88 -5.03
N GLU A 58 5.49 -9.67 -5.96
CA GLU A 58 6.49 -9.24 -6.95
C GLU A 58 5.96 -8.21 -7.96
N LEU A 59 4.64 -8.15 -8.13
CA LEU A 59 3.97 -7.19 -9.00
C LEU A 59 3.64 -5.87 -8.30
N ILE A 60 3.78 -5.76 -6.98
CA ILE A 60 3.51 -4.50 -6.26
C ILE A 60 4.80 -3.70 -6.06
N ASN A 61 4.76 -2.44 -6.47
CA ASN A 61 5.76 -1.45 -6.14
C ASN A 61 5.38 -0.73 -4.84
N LEU A 62 6.14 -0.95 -3.77
CA LEU A 62 6.00 -0.21 -2.53
C LEU A 62 6.69 1.15 -2.64
N PRO A 63 6.04 2.26 -2.26
CA PRO A 63 6.71 3.55 -2.17
C PRO A 63 7.77 3.47 -1.06
N LEU A 64 9.03 3.58 -1.45
CA LEU A 64 10.19 3.41 -0.57
C LEU A 64 10.30 4.60 0.39
N ASN A 65 9.89 4.38 1.63
CA ASN A 65 10.38 5.13 2.78
C ASN A 65 10.82 4.14 3.86
N SER A 66 11.70 3.21 3.48
CA SER A 66 12.49 2.42 4.43
C SER A 66 13.50 3.37 5.07
N THR A 67 13.18 3.93 6.23
CA THR A 67 14.09 4.75 7.08
C THR A 67 15.25 5.41 6.32
N GLN A 68 14.99 6.55 5.69
CA GLN A 68 15.99 7.60 5.65
C GLN A 68 15.25 8.91 5.89
N SER A 69 15.64 9.60 6.95
CA SER A 69 15.15 10.93 7.30
C SER A 69 15.13 11.84 6.07
N GLY A 70 13.97 12.43 5.80
CA GLY A 70 13.77 13.57 4.90
C GLY A 70 13.99 13.28 3.42
N ILE A 71 12.91 13.20 2.64
CA ILE A 71 12.77 13.86 1.34
C ILE A 71 11.27 14.06 1.13
N GLU A 72 10.88 15.31 0.95
CA GLU A 72 9.55 15.75 0.55
C GLU A 72 9.20 15.14 -0.82
N GLN A 73 8.03 14.49 -0.91
CA GLN A 73 7.50 14.07 -2.21
C GLN A 73 6.87 15.29 -2.88
N GLU A 74 7.58 15.82 -3.87
CA GLU A 74 7.09 16.83 -4.80
C GLU A 74 6.08 16.17 -5.75
N GLU A 75 4.89 16.76 -5.83
CA GLU A 75 3.80 16.38 -6.71
C GLU A 75 4.21 16.60 -8.19
N LEU A 76 3.83 15.66 -9.06
CA LEU A 76 3.68 15.91 -10.50
C LEU A 76 2.33 15.38 -10.98
#